data_AF-A0A930A9C7-F1
#
_entry.id   AF-A0A930A9C7-F1
#
_cell.length_a   1.000
_cell.length_b   1.000
_cell.length_c   1.000
_cell.angle_alpha   90.00
_cell.angle_beta   90.00
_cell.angle_gamma   90.00
#
_symmetry.space_group_name_H-M   'P 1'
#
loop_
_entity.id
_entity.type
_entity.pdbx_description
1 polymer ?
#
loop_
_entity_poly.entity_id
_entity_poly.type
_entity_poly.pdbx_seq_one_letter_code
_entity_poly.pdbx_strand_id
1 'polypeptide(L)'
;GKMYHFKYVVKETGEEFVVATTRPETMFGDVCVVVNPNDETLNHLIGKHTTNPANGQELPIIGDDYVEIGFGTGAMKCTPAHDPNDFAIAERHHLEKPICMNPDGTMNELCGQYEGMDRYVVREALVKQIEADGNLVKIEEMTHNVAHSERTHCVVEQYLSQQWFVKMKPLAEDVLKYQADEETKINFYPERFEKTFNGWLENIEDWCISRQLWWGHRIPAWYNTVTGETYVGETDPEDTTNWVQDEDVLDTWFSSALWPFATLGWPEETADLERYYPTNTMVTGYDIIFFWVARMAFQARHFTKNRPFKDVLIHGLLRDAQGRKMSKSLGNGIDPMKVIEEYGIDALRFFLTTNSTPGQDMRYIPEKVEAAGNFINKIWNASRFVFMNLPEGMKVEDVNLTNLSLADLWIIN
;
A
#
# COMPACT_ATOMS: atom_id res chain seq x y z
N GLY A 1 0.26 -19.12 14.09
CA GLY A 1 1.21 -19.82 13.19
C GLY A 1 2.07 -20.78 13.99
N LYS A 2 3.02 -21.45 13.33
CA LYS A 2 3.98 -22.36 13.97
C LYS A 2 5.40 -21.96 13.57
N MET A 3 6.34 -22.10 14.50
CA MET A 3 7.77 -22.00 14.26
C MET A 3 8.38 -23.39 14.39
N TYR A 4 8.92 -23.88 13.30
CA TYR A 4 9.54 -25.19 13.22
C TYR A 4 11.03 -25.04 13.44
N HIS A 5 11.59 -25.87 14.31
CA HIS A 5 13.01 -25.90 14.60
C HIS A 5 13.59 -27.18 14.04
N PHE A 6 14.44 -27.05 13.04
CA PHE A 6 15.06 -28.17 12.34
C PHE A 6 16.54 -28.24 12.64
N LYS A 7 17.01 -29.47 12.79
CA LYS A 7 18.42 -29.80 12.98
C LYS A 7 19.11 -29.84 11.62
N TYR A 8 20.21 -29.11 11.53
CA TYR A 8 21.11 -29.07 10.39
C TYR A 8 22.45 -29.67 10.81
N VAL A 9 23.07 -30.45 9.93
CA VAL A 9 24.36 -31.12 10.19
C VAL A 9 25.43 -30.49 9.32
N VAL A 10 26.50 -30.01 9.95
CA VAL A 10 27.66 -29.44 9.28
C VAL A 10 28.46 -30.58 8.65
N LYS A 11 28.70 -30.51 7.35
CA LYS A 11 29.29 -31.61 6.57
C LYS A 11 30.75 -31.87 6.97
N GLU A 12 31.50 -30.82 7.24
CA GLU A 12 32.94 -30.90 7.54
C GLU A 12 33.24 -31.41 8.96
N THR A 13 32.36 -31.14 9.92
CA THR A 13 32.61 -31.44 11.35
C THR A 13 31.64 -32.45 11.94
N GLY A 14 30.49 -32.69 11.31
CA GLY A 14 29.38 -33.44 11.89
C GLY A 14 28.67 -32.70 13.03
N GLU A 15 29.02 -31.44 13.25
CA GLU A 15 28.39 -30.60 14.28
C GLU A 15 26.92 -30.34 13.92
N GLU A 16 26.05 -30.43 14.92
CA GLU A 16 24.62 -30.20 14.75
C GLU A 16 24.26 -28.80 15.27
N PHE A 17 23.48 -28.06 14.49
CA PHE A 17 22.92 -26.77 14.90
C PHE A 17 21.46 -26.67 14.47
N VAL A 18 20.75 -25.67 14.98
CA VAL A 18 19.29 -25.55 14.75
C VAL A 18 19.01 -24.33 13.89
N VAL A 19 18.16 -24.50 12.89
CA VAL A 19 17.59 -23.41 12.08
C VAL A 19 16.08 -23.39 12.33
N ALA A 20 15.53 -22.19 12.50
CA ALA A 20 14.10 -22.02 12.71
C ALA A 20 13.42 -21.38 11.50
N THR A 21 12.21 -21.85 11.16
CA THR A 21 11.40 -21.23 10.10
C THR A 21 9.90 -21.41 10.33
N THR A 22 9.10 -20.48 9.81
CA THR A 22 7.64 -20.60 9.73
C THR A 22 7.16 -21.26 8.43
N ARG A 23 8.05 -21.46 7.45
CA ARG A 23 7.75 -21.96 6.10
C ARG A 23 8.63 -23.14 5.68
N PRO A 24 8.42 -24.35 6.24
CA PRO A 24 9.18 -25.54 5.86
C PRO A 24 9.11 -25.86 4.36
N GLU A 25 7.96 -25.65 3.74
CA GLU A 25 7.74 -25.99 2.32
C GLU A 25 8.63 -25.20 1.36
N THR A 26 9.19 -24.05 1.78
CA THR A 26 10.11 -23.29 0.92
C THR A 26 11.55 -23.78 1.02
N MET A 27 11.85 -24.75 1.89
CA MET A 27 13.22 -25.25 2.07
C MET A 27 13.81 -25.87 0.79
N PHE A 28 12.96 -26.27 -0.16
CA PHE A 28 13.40 -26.74 -1.48
C PHE A 28 14.02 -25.65 -2.35
N GLY A 29 13.77 -24.37 -2.05
CA GLY A 29 14.41 -23.22 -2.70
C GLY A 29 15.56 -22.63 -1.89
N ASP A 30 16.02 -23.30 -0.82
CA ASP A 30 17.12 -22.80 0.00
C ASP A 30 18.42 -22.80 -0.79
N VAL A 31 19.20 -21.72 -0.67
CA VAL A 31 20.51 -21.59 -1.34
C VAL A 31 21.66 -21.46 -0.36
N CYS A 32 21.39 -21.08 0.89
CA CYS A 32 22.38 -21.02 1.96
C CYS A 32 21.69 -21.02 3.33
N VAL A 33 22.51 -21.16 4.37
CA VAL A 33 22.14 -20.80 5.75
C VAL A 33 22.92 -19.56 6.15
N VAL A 34 22.25 -18.59 6.76
CA VAL A 34 22.81 -17.30 7.16
C VAL A 34 23.00 -17.29 8.66
N VAL A 35 24.18 -16.86 9.11
CA VAL A 35 24.55 -16.70 10.51
C VAL A 35 25.07 -15.29 10.72
N ASN A 36 24.79 -14.69 11.88
CA ASN A 36 25.38 -13.38 12.20
C ASN A 36 26.89 -13.53 12.45
N PRO A 37 27.77 -12.77 11.76
CA PRO A 37 29.22 -12.83 11.98
C PRO A 37 29.66 -12.52 13.42
N ASN A 38 28.86 -11.75 14.15
CA ASN A 38 29.11 -11.36 15.53
C ASN A 38 28.50 -12.34 16.56
N ASP A 39 27.81 -13.40 16.13
CA ASP A 39 27.34 -14.45 17.04
C ASP A 39 28.50 -15.39 17.41
N GLU A 40 29.04 -15.22 18.62
CA GLU A 40 30.15 -16.03 19.13
C GLU A 40 29.84 -17.54 19.21
N THR A 41 28.56 -17.93 19.17
CA THR A 41 28.14 -19.34 19.27
C THR A 41 28.08 -20.06 17.93
N LEU A 42 27.99 -19.33 16.81
CA LEU A 42 27.79 -19.91 15.48
C LEU A 42 28.76 -19.36 14.41
N ASN A 43 29.51 -18.29 14.68
CA ASN A 43 30.39 -17.67 13.67
C ASN A 43 31.48 -18.62 13.14
N HIS A 44 31.87 -19.65 13.90
CA HIS A 44 32.83 -20.69 13.49
C HIS A 44 32.25 -21.63 12.43
N LEU A 45 30.96 -21.52 12.11
CA LEU A 45 30.30 -22.25 11.03
C LEU A 45 30.40 -21.53 9.68
N ILE A 46 30.69 -20.23 9.68
CA ILE A 46 30.76 -19.44 8.44
C ILE A 46 31.87 -19.98 7.52
N GLY A 47 31.53 -20.19 6.26
CA GLY A 47 32.41 -20.79 5.25
C GLY A 47 32.40 -22.32 5.18
N LYS A 48 31.64 -22.98 6.07
CA LYS A 48 31.37 -24.44 6.01
C LYS A 48 30.10 -24.73 5.22
N HIS A 49 29.79 -26.01 5.07
CA HIS A 49 28.58 -26.49 4.41
C HIS A 49 27.70 -27.28 5.36
N THR A 50 26.39 -27.26 5.11
CA THR A 50 25.40 -28.04 5.84
C THR A 50 24.48 -28.80 4.90
N THR A 51 23.86 -29.84 5.41
CA THR A 51 22.87 -30.63 4.65
C THR A 51 21.48 -30.08 4.90
N ASN A 52 20.78 -29.68 3.83
CA ASN A 52 19.37 -29.30 3.88
C ASN A 52 18.52 -30.53 4.24
N PRO A 53 17.76 -30.51 5.35
CA PRO A 53 16.99 -31.67 5.78
C PRO A 53 15.77 -31.95 4.89
N ALA A 54 15.38 -31.03 3.99
CA ALA A 54 14.25 -31.25 3.09
C ALA A 54 14.58 -32.10 1.85
N ASN A 55 15.77 -31.91 1.27
CA ASN A 55 16.16 -32.52 0.00
C ASN A 55 17.57 -33.12 -0.01
N GLY A 56 18.30 -33.02 1.11
CA GLY A 56 19.69 -33.50 1.23
C GLY A 56 20.72 -32.65 0.49
N GLN A 57 20.34 -31.50 -0.07
CA GLN A 57 21.25 -30.61 -0.79
C GLN A 57 22.29 -30.02 0.15
N GLU A 58 23.51 -29.87 -0.35
CA GLU A 58 24.58 -29.17 0.34
C GLU A 58 24.40 -27.66 0.21
N LEU A 59 24.30 -26.96 1.35
CA LEU A 59 24.13 -25.52 1.43
C LEU A 59 25.35 -24.87 2.09
N PRO A 60 25.92 -23.81 1.52
CA PRO A 60 26.93 -23.02 2.20
C PRO A 60 26.34 -22.29 3.41
N ILE A 61 27.17 -22.09 4.44
CA ILE A 61 26.87 -21.24 5.59
C ILE A 61 27.59 -19.91 5.41
N ILE A 62 26.84 -18.81 5.32
CA ILE A 62 27.37 -17.46 5.07
C ILE A 62 27.15 -16.52 6.26
N GLY A 63 27.96 -15.47 6.33
CA GLY A 63 27.84 -14.42 7.33
C GLY A 63 27.09 -13.20 6.78
N ASP A 64 26.00 -12.79 7.45
CA ASP A 64 25.29 -11.53 7.15
C ASP A 64 24.72 -10.92 8.45
N ASP A 65 24.78 -9.60 8.59
CA ASP A 65 24.34 -8.89 9.80
C ASP A 65 22.82 -8.68 9.87
N TYR A 66 22.07 -9.09 8.83
CA TYR A 66 20.61 -9.12 8.84
C TYR A 66 20.04 -10.04 9.93
N VAL A 67 20.69 -11.17 10.20
CA VAL A 67 20.21 -12.11 11.22
C VAL A 67 20.49 -11.53 12.60
N GLU A 68 19.46 -11.21 13.37
CA GLU A 68 19.64 -10.65 14.72
C GLU A 68 20.14 -11.70 15.72
N ILE A 69 21.16 -11.33 16.51
CA ILE A 69 21.65 -12.17 17.61
C ILE A 69 20.55 -12.30 18.66
N GLY A 70 20.18 -13.54 19.00
CA GLY A 70 19.15 -13.85 20.01
C GLY A 70 17.72 -13.96 19.47
N PHE A 71 17.48 -13.69 18.18
CA PHE A 71 16.22 -14.02 17.53
C PHE A 71 16.25 -15.46 16.97
N GLY A 72 15.27 -16.27 17.33
CA GLY A 72 15.21 -17.68 16.91
C GLY A 72 16.41 -18.48 17.45
N THR A 73 17.26 -18.95 16.54
CA THR A 73 18.43 -19.79 16.85
C THR A 73 19.77 -19.14 16.50
N GLY A 74 19.79 -17.90 15.98
CA GLY A 74 20.99 -17.26 15.45
C GLY A 74 21.41 -17.73 14.04
N ALA A 75 20.70 -18.74 13.49
CA ALA A 75 20.85 -19.21 12.11
C ALA A 75 19.51 -19.20 11.38
N MET A 76 19.51 -18.76 10.13
CA MET A 76 18.32 -18.60 9.30
C MET A 76 18.51 -19.28 7.94
N LYS A 77 17.51 -20.04 7.48
CA LYS A 77 17.50 -20.52 6.08
C LYS A 77 17.28 -19.34 5.13
N CYS A 78 17.88 -19.37 3.95
CA CYS A 78 17.71 -18.32 2.93
C CYS A 78 17.08 -18.90 1.66
N THR A 79 15.84 -18.48 1.37
CA THR A 79 15.04 -18.88 0.20
C THR A 79 14.68 -17.67 -0.69
N PRO A 80 15.60 -17.19 -1.54
CA PRO A 80 15.52 -15.85 -2.13
C PRO A 80 14.31 -15.59 -3.03
N ALA A 81 13.74 -16.62 -3.67
CA ALA A 81 12.58 -16.46 -4.53
C ALA A 81 11.25 -16.33 -3.77
N HIS A 82 11.25 -16.56 -2.45
CA HIS A 82 10.06 -16.74 -1.63
C HIS A 82 10.05 -15.91 -0.33
N ASP A 83 11.03 -15.02 -0.15
CA ASP A 83 11.04 -14.01 0.89
C ASP A 83 11.82 -12.76 0.43
N PRO A 84 11.29 -11.53 0.58
CA PRO A 84 11.96 -10.32 0.11
C PRO A 84 13.28 -10.01 0.86
N ASN A 85 13.42 -10.44 2.11
CA ASN A 85 14.66 -10.26 2.86
C ASN A 85 15.73 -11.24 2.38
N ASP A 86 15.35 -12.49 2.15
CA ASP A 86 16.22 -13.50 1.56
C ASP A 86 16.65 -13.08 0.15
N PHE A 87 15.75 -12.47 -0.63
CA PHE A 87 16.07 -11.86 -1.91
C PHE A 87 17.17 -10.79 -1.77
N ALA A 88 17.04 -9.88 -0.80
CA ALA A 88 18.03 -8.84 -0.56
C ALA A 88 19.39 -9.40 -0.10
N ILE A 89 19.39 -10.46 0.71
CA ILE A 89 20.62 -11.19 1.08
C ILE A 89 21.24 -11.82 -0.17
N ALA A 90 20.45 -12.48 -1.01
CA ALA A 90 20.94 -13.08 -2.25
C ALA A 90 21.51 -12.06 -3.23
N GLU A 91 20.95 -10.86 -3.31
CA GLU A 91 21.53 -9.77 -4.10
C GLU A 91 22.90 -9.34 -3.55
N ARG A 92 23.04 -9.17 -2.22
CA ARG A 92 24.30 -8.78 -1.57
C ARG A 92 25.41 -9.82 -1.77
N HIS A 93 25.05 -11.10 -1.69
CA HIS A 93 25.99 -12.23 -1.73
C HIS A 93 26.07 -12.91 -3.10
N HIS A 94 25.39 -12.37 -4.12
CA HIS A 94 25.32 -12.92 -5.48
C HIS A 94 24.87 -14.38 -5.54
N LEU A 95 23.84 -14.72 -4.76
CA LEU A 95 23.27 -16.06 -4.69
C LEU A 95 22.21 -16.29 -5.77
N GLU A 96 22.04 -17.56 -6.14
CA GLU A 96 20.95 -18.02 -7.00
C GLU A 96 19.59 -17.81 -6.33
N LYS A 97 18.52 -17.80 -7.14
CA LYS A 97 17.16 -17.52 -6.67
C LYS A 97 16.18 -18.57 -7.21
N PRO A 98 16.37 -19.85 -6.86
CA PRO A 98 15.54 -20.93 -7.37
C PRO A 98 14.09 -20.74 -6.90
N ILE A 99 13.16 -20.82 -7.85
CA ILE A 99 11.72 -20.83 -7.57
C ILE A 99 11.31 -22.29 -7.36
N CYS A 100 10.73 -22.61 -6.21
CA CYS A 100 10.28 -23.98 -5.87
C CYS A 100 8.76 -24.19 -5.93
N MET A 101 8.01 -23.13 -6.26
CA MET A 101 6.55 -23.16 -6.40
C MET A 101 6.14 -22.73 -7.81
N ASN A 102 5.01 -23.21 -8.28
CA ASN A 102 4.32 -22.67 -9.44
C ASN A 102 3.48 -21.45 -9.05
N PRO A 103 3.04 -20.61 -10.02
CA PRO A 103 2.21 -19.44 -9.76
C PRO A 103 0.86 -19.73 -9.06
N ASP A 104 0.35 -20.96 -9.16
CA ASP A 104 -0.89 -21.39 -8.49
C ASP A 104 -0.66 -21.84 -7.04
N GLY A 105 0.60 -21.83 -6.56
CA GLY A 105 0.98 -22.23 -5.22
C GLY A 105 1.14 -23.74 -5.03
N THR A 106 1.18 -24.52 -6.11
CA THR A 106 1.64 -25.91 -6.09
C THR A 106 3.17 -25.97 -6.14
N MET A 107 3.78 -27.06 -5.68
CA MET A 107 5.24 -27.24 -5.74
C MET A 107 5.68 -27.69 -7.15
N ASN A 108 6.87 -27.27 -7.58
CA ASN A 108 7.42 -27.63 -8.89
C ASN A 108 8.43 -28.80 -8.83
N GLU A 109 9.15 -29.05 -9.92
CA GLU A 109 10.09 -30.15 -10.08
C GLU A 109 11.25 -30.17 -9.07
N LEU A 110 11.60 -29.01 -8.48
CA LEU A 110 12.64 -28.93 -7.44
C LEU A 110 12.25 -29.67 -6.15
N CYS A 111 10.95 -29.94 -5.98
CA CYS A 111 10.41 -30.56 -4.78
C CYS A 111 10.26 -32.09 -4.90
N GLY A 112 10.70 -32.67 -6.03
CA GLY A 112 10.77 -34.12 -6.24
C GLY A 112 9.41 -34.81 -6.03
N GLN A 113 9.30 -35.67 -5.01
CA GLN A 113 8.07 -36.41 -4.73
C GLN A 113 6.86 -35.52 -4.40
N TYR A 114 7.08 -34.23 -4.12
CA TYR A 114 6.04 -33.26 -3.81
C TYR A 114 5.57 -32.44 -5.02
N GLU A 115 6.13 -32.67 -6.21
CA GLU A 115 5.75 -31.98 -7.44
C GLU A 115 4.24 -32.07 -7.69
N GLY A 116 3.61 -30.93 -8.01
CA GLY A 116 2.19 -30.78 -8.26
C GLY A 116 1.29 -30.75 -7.02
N MET A 117 1.83 -30.93 -5.81
CA MET A 117 1.06 -30.85 -4.57
C MET A 117 0.92 -29.41 -4.07
N ASP A 118 -0.19 -29.08 -3.42
CA ASP A 118 -0.39 -27.77 -2.78
C ASP A 118 0.61 -27.54 -1.63
N ARG A 119 1.16 -26.32 -1.56
CA ARG A 119 2.21 -25.93 -0.59
C ARG A 119 1.85 -26.19 0.87
N TYR A 120 0.59 -26.08 1.27
CA TYR A 120 0.19 -26.36 2.65
C TYR A 120 0.16 -27.86 2.95
N VAL A 121 -0.21 -28.69 1.97
CA VAL A 121 -0.13 -30.15 2.08
C VAL A 121 1.33 -30.58 2.17
N VAL A 122 2.19 -29.99 1.34
CA VAL A 122 3.63 -30.27 1.35
C VAL A 122 4.27 -29.83 2.67
N ARG A 123 3.88 -28.67 3.23
CA ARG A 123 4.34 -28.24 4.55
C ARG A 123 4.11 -29.33 5.61
N GLU A 124 2.92 -29.91 5.67
CA GLU A 124 2.61 -30.95 6.65
C GLU A 124 3.35 -32.26 6.38
N ALA A 125 3.43 -32.67 5.11
CA ALA A 125 4.10 -33.90 4.71
C ALA A 125 5.62 -33.83 4.95
N LEU A 126 6.24 -32.71 4.58
CA LEU A 126 7.66 -32.46 4.77
C LEU A 126 8.05 -32.45 6.25
N VAL A 127 7.26 -31.79 7.10
CA VAL A 127 7.51 -31.78 8.55
C VAL A 127 7.50 -33.21 9.12
N LYS A 128 6.54 -34.04 8.70
CA LYS A 128 6.47 -35.46 9.12
C LYS A 128 7.67 -36.27 8.61
N GLN A 129 8.12 -36.00 7.38
CA GLN A 129 9.30 -36.67 6.83
C GLN A 129 10.55 -36.30 7.63
N ILE A 130 10.79 -35.00 7.85
CA ILE A 130 11.94 -34.50 8.63
C ILE A 130 11.89 -35.00 10.08
N GLU A 131 10.70 -35.16 10.66
CA GLU A 131 10.50 -35.79 11.98
C GLU A 131 10.90 -37.27 11.97
N ALA A 132 10.46 -38.03 10.97
CA ALA A 132 10.83 -39.44 10.81
C ALA A 132 12.35 -39.63 10.60
N ASP A 133 13.00 -38.66 9.94
CA ASP A 133 14.45 -38.61 9.75
C ASP A 133 15.22 -38.18 11.02
N GLY A 134 14.50 -37.82 12.10
CA GLY A 134 15.11 -37.43 13.39
C GLY A 134 15.70 -36.01 13.40
N ASN A 135 15.30 -35.17 12.46
CA ASN A 135 15.80 -33.81 12.28
C ASN A 135 14.82 -32.72 12.76
N LEU A 136 13.62 -33.07 13.22
CA LEU A 136 12.71 -32.13 13.88
C LEU A 136 13.05 -32.02 15.37
N VAL A 137 13.42 -30.81 15.83
CA VAL A 137 13.78 -30.55 17.24
C VAL A 137 12.54 -30.21 18.07
N LYS A 138 11.75 -29.24 17.61
CA LYS A 138 10.51 -28.81 18.27
C LYS A 138 9.63 -27.99 17.32
N ILE A 139 8.35 -27.89 17.66
CA ILE A 139 7.39 -26.99 17.04
C ILE A 139 6.83 -26.08 18.12
N GLU A 140 6.92 -24.77 17.91
CA GLU A 140 6.39 -23.77 18.84
C GLU A 140 5.22 -23.02 18.22
N GLU A 141 4.15 -22.84 19.00
CA GLU A 141 3.05 -21.99 18.60
C GLU A 141 3.44 -20.52 18.77
N MET A 142 3.13 -19.72 17.76
CA MET A 142 3.43 -18.29 17.78
C MET A 142 2.34 -17.46 17.11
N THR A 143 2.19 -16.24 17.60
CA THR A 143 1.47 -15.19 16.89
C THR A 143 2.49 -14.36 16.12
N HIS A 144 2.33 -14.29 14.80
CA HIS A 144 3.15 -13.47 13.92
C HIS A 144 2.29 -12.83 12.84
N ASN A 145 2.83 -11.80 12.19
CA ASN A 145 2.15 -11.08 11.13
C ASN A 145 2.22 -11.86 9.82
N VAL A 146 1.07 -12.17 9.24
CA VAL A 146 0.96 -12.80 7.92
C VAL A 146 0.24 -11.83 7.00
N ALA A 147 0.84 -11.55 5.84
CA ALA A 147 0.22 -10.70 4.83
C ALA A 147 -0.99 -11.41 4.21
N HIS A 148 -2.10 -10.67 4.10
CA HIS A 148 -3.31 -11.16 3.47
C HIS A 148 -3.76 -10.17 2.40
N SER A 149 -4.33 -10.68 1.31
CA SER A 149 -5.00 -9.86 0.30
C SER A 149 -6.14 -9.07 0.94
N GLU A 150 -6.15 -7.75 0.75
CA GLU A 150 -7.23 -6.90 1.25
C GLU A 150 -8.61 -7.28 0.66
N ARG A 151 -8.61 -7.82 -0.57
CA ARG A 151 -9.84 -8.13 -1.32
C ARG A 151 -10.37 -9.54 -1.04
N THR A 152 -9.49 -10.54 -1.07
CA THR A 152 -9.88 -11.96 -0.99
C THR A 152 -9.57 -12.58 0.37
N HIS A 153 -8.77 -11.91 1.20
CA HIS A 153 -8.29 -12.40 2.50
C HIS A 153 -7.46 -13.70 2.41
N CYS A 154 -7.03 -14.11 1.22
CA CYS A 154 -6.05 -15.20 1.10
C CYS A 154 -4.67 -14.72 1.57
N VAL A 155 -3.86 -15.65 2.08
CA VAL A 155 -2.46 -15.36 2.42
C VAL A 155 -1.71 -14.98 1.15
N VAL A 156 -0.97 -13.87 1.19
CA VAL A 156 -0.14 -13.43 0.06
C VAL A 156 1.08 -14.34 -0.02
N GLU A 157 1.32 -14.88 -1.22
CA GLU A 157 2.52 -15.66 -1.51
C GLU A 157 3.62 -14.74 -2.01
N GLN A 158 4.83 -14.92 -1.50
CA GLN A 158 6.00 -14.22 -1.99
C GLN A 158 6.58 -15.05 -3.13
N TYR A 159 6.69 -14.42 -4.29
CA TYR A 159 7.04 -15.11 -5.52
C TYR A 159 7.89 -14.20 -6.40
N LEU A 160 9.04 -14.69 -6.85
CA LEU A 160 9.90 -13.98 -7.77
C LEU A 160 9.33 -14.05 -9.19
N SER A 161 8.92 -12.91 -9.73
CA SER A 161 8.46 -12.76 -11.11
C SER A 161 9.08 -11.54 -11.77
N GLN A 162 9.31 -11.60 -13.08
CA GLN A 162 9.68 -10.43 -13.87
C GLN A 162 8.47 -9.49 -13.95
N GLN A 163 8.69 -8.21 -13.66
CA GLN A 163 7.66 -7.17 -13.60
C GLN A 163 8.24 -5.82 -14.06
N TRP A 164 7.37 -4.91 -14.46
CA TRP A 164 7.71 -3.52 -14.76
C TRP A 164 7.79 -2.68 -13.48
N PHE A 165 8.91 -1.97 -13.32
CA PHE A 165 9.17 -1.07 -12.21
C PHE A 165 9.49 0.34 -12.68
N VAL A 166 9.06 1.33 -11.90
CA VAL A 166 9.53 2.71 -12.01
C VAL A 166 10.59 2.94 -10.95
N LYS A 167 11.74 3.47 -11.37
CA LYS A 167 12.83 3.86 -10.48
C LYS A 167 12.43 5.09 -9.66
N MET A 168 12.07 4.90 -8.39
CA MET A 168 11.36 5.92 -7.61
C MET A 168 12.26 6.94 -6.97
N LYS A 169 13.46 6.54 -6.53
CA LYS A 169 14.41 7.41 -5.83
C LYS A 169 14.61 8.81 -6.47
N PRO A 170 14.95 8.94 -7.77
CA PRO A 170 15.14 10.27 -8.37
C PRO A 170 13.85 11.10 -8.43
N LEU A 171 12.69 10.45 -8.54
CA LEU A 171 11.40 11.14 -8.57
C LEU A 171 11.02 11.67 -7.19
N ALA A 172 11.30 10.90 -6.13
CA ALA A 172 11.05 11.30 -4.76
C ALA A 172 12.01 12.38 -4.26
N GLU A 173 13.30 12.29 -4.63
CA GLU A 173 14.30 13.33 -4.34
C GLU A 173 13.89 14.69 -4.95
N ASP A 174 13.34 14.69 -6.18
CA ASP A 174 12.84 15.92 -6.81
C ASP A 174 11.65 16.50 -6.03
N VAL A 175 10.70 15.68 -5.61
CA VAL A 175 9.58 16.14 -4.77
C VAL A 175 10.08 16.71 -3.44
N LEU A 176 10.94 15.99 -2.72
CA LEU A 176 11.49 16.42 -1.43
C LEU A 176 12.25 17.73 -1.52
N LYS A 177 13.02 17.93 -2.60
CA LYS A 177 13.72 19.19 -2.87
C LYS A 177 12.78 20.39 -2.91
N TYR A 178 11.67 20.29 -3.65
CA TYR A 178 10.70 21.39 -3.73
C TYR A 178 9.78 21.46 -2.52
N GLN A 179 9.60 20.36 -1.79
CA GLN A 179 8.84 20.36 -0.54
C GLN A 179 9.58 21.14 0.57
N ALA A 180 10.91 21.29 0.47
CA ALA A 180 11.71 22.10 1.38
C ALA A 180 11.64 23.63 1.12
N ASP A 181 10.96 24.06 0.04
CA ASP A 181 10.82 25.47 -0.33
C ASP A 181 9.38 25.95 -0.10
N GLU A 182 9.21 26.94 0.78
CA GLU A 182 7.90 27.49 1.19
C GLU A 182 7.04 28.00 0.03
N GLU A 183 7.64 28.47 -1.08
CA GLU A 183 6.87 28.98 -2.21
C GLU A 183 6.33 27.85 -3.10
N THR A 184 7.08 26.74 -3.18
CA THR A 184 6.83 25.65 -4.13
C THR A 184 6.34 24.35 -3.49
N LYS A 185 6.37 24.24 -2.15
CA LYS A 185 5.88 23.08 -1.42
C LYS A 185 4.38 22.88 -1.54
N ILE A 186 3.92 21.66 -1.26
CA ILE A 186 2.51 21.36 -1.07
C ILE A 186 2.19 21.64 0.41
N ASN A 187 1.23 22.53 0.70
CA ASN A 187 0.85 22.83 2.08
C ASN A 187 -0.13 21.79 2.61
N PHE A 188 0.21 21.11 3.70
CA PHE A 188 -0.67 20.11 4.32
C PHE A 188 -1.54 20.74 5.41
N TYR A 189 -2.83 20.41 5.39
CA TYR A 189 -3.80 20.78 6.41
C TYR A 189 -4.48 19.52 6.93
N PRO A 190 -4.22 19.08 8.18
CA PRO A 190 -3.25 19.61 9.14
C PRO A 190 -1.77 19.41 8.76
N GLU A 191 -0.91 20.33 9.21
CA GLU A 191 0.54 20.36 8.90
C GLU A 191 1.28 19.05 9.24
N ARG A 192 0.85 18.33 10.28
CA ARG A 192 1.51 17.08 10.72
C ARG A 192 1.64 16.03 9.60
N PHE A 193 0.75 16.03 8.60
CA PHE A 193 0.78 15.06 7.52
C PHE A 193 1.91 15.32 6.51
N GLU A 194 2.49 16.51 6.50
CA GLU A 194 3.70 16.80 5.71
C GLU A 194 4.86 15.91 6.15
N LYS A 195 5.06 15.72 7.46
CA LYS A 195 6.09 14.81 7.98
C LYS A 195 5.84 13.36 7.53
N THR A 196 4.59 12.93 7.52
CA THR A 196 4.20 11.59 7.06
C THR A 196 4.49 11.42 5.57
N PHE A 197 4.16 12.42 4.77
CA PHE A 197 4.44 12.45 3.34
C PHE A 197 5.95 12.43 3.04
N ASN A 198 6.74 13.30 3.69
CA ASN A 198 8.19 13.37 3.51
C ASN A 198 8.87 12.07 3.93
N GLY A 199 8.53 11.55 5.12
CA GLY A 199 9.11 10.30 5.62
C GLY A 199 8.81 9.10 4.72
N TRP A 200 7.68 9.10 4.01
CA TRP A 200 7.39 8.05 3.03
C TRP A 200 8.25 8.19 1.76
N LEU A 201 8.43 9.42 1.26
CA LEU A 201 9.28 9.68 0.09
C LEU A 201 10.77 9.41 0.36
N GLU A 202 11.24 9.68 1.58
CA GLU A 202 12.62 9.40 2.01
C GLU A 202 12.97 7.91 2.00
N ASN A 203 11.98 7.04 2.23
CA ASN A 203 12.14 5.58 2.32
C ASN A 203 11.42 4.85 1.17
N ILE A 204 11.22 5.53 0.03
CA ILE A 204 10.48 4.96 -1.09
C ILE A 204 11.30 3.87 -1.79
N GLU A 205 10.62 2.78 -2.13
CA GLU A 205 11.17 1.71 -2.96
C GLU A 205 10.68 1.83 -4.41
N ASP A 206 11.36 1.16 -5.34
CA ASP A 206 10.96 1.13 -6.74
C ASP A 206 9.54 0.54 -6.90
N TRP A 207 8.73 1.23 -7.70
CA TRP A 207 7.30 0.96 -7.77
C TRP A 207 7.01 -0.03 -8.88
N CYS A 208 6.56 -1.23 -8.50
CA CYS A 208 5.99 -2.19 -9.45
C CYS A 208 4.69 -1.64 -10.05
N ILE A 209 4.71 -1.30 -11.35
CA ILE A 209 3.59 -0.72 -12.10
C ILE A 209 2.79 -1.74 -12.90
N SER A 210 3.25 -2.99 -13.00
CA SER A 210 2.57 -4.05 -13.77
C SER A 210 1.64 -4.88 -12.89
N ARG A 211 0.53 -5.34 -13.45
CA ARG A 211 -0.49 -6.14 -12.76
C ARG A 211 -1.05 -7.18 -13.73
N GLN A 212 -1.14 -8.43 -13.26
CA GLN A 212 -1.74 -9.55 -13.99
C GLN A 212 -3.27 -9.52 -13.82
N LEU A 213 -3.89 -8.41 -14.21
CA LEU A 213 -5.33 -8.16 -14.10
C LEU A 213 -5.93 -7.98 -15.49
N TRP A 214 -7.20 -8.33 -15.62
CA TRP A 214 -7.95 -8.13 -16.87
C TRP A 214 -8.39 -6.68 -17.07
N TRP A 215 -8.48 -5.91 -15.98
CA TRP A 215 -8.93 -4.53 -15.99
C TRP A 215 -7.80 -3.57 -15.68
N GLY A 216 -7.47 -2.73 -16.66
CA GLY A 216 -6.48 -1.67 -16.56
C GLY A 216 -6.01 -1.24 -17.94
N HIS A 217 -5.11 -0.26 -17.99
CA HIS A 217 -4.48 0.14 -19.26
C HIS A 217 -3.38 -0.86 -19.58
N ARG A 218 -3.46 -1.54 -20.72
CA ARG A 218 -2.44 -2.50 -21.13
C ARG A 218 -1.08 -1.82 -21.29
N ILE A 219 -0.02 -2.46 -20.82
CA ILE A 219 1.31 -1.90 -20.91
C ILE A 219 1.71 -1.78 -22.39
N PRO A 220 2.19 -0.61 -22.86
CA PRO A 220 2.60 -0.42 -24.25
C PRO A 220 4.01 -0.97 -24.47
N ALA A 221 4.19 -2.27 -24.19
CA ALA A 221 5.42 -3.01 -24.40
C ALA A 221 5.14 -4.26 -25.23
N TRP A 222 6.06 -4.60 -26.13
CA TRP A 222 5.96 -5.76 -27.01
C TRP A 222 7.25 -6.56 -26.97
N TYR A 223 7.13 -7.87 -27.08
CA TYR A 223 8.23 -8.82 -27.12
C TYR A 223 8.30 -9.48 -28.48
N ASN A 224 9.47 -9.45 -29.11
CA ASN A 224 9.69 -10.15 -30.37
C ASN A 224 9.93 -11.64 -30.11
N THR A 225 9.08 -12.52 -30.67
CA THR A 225 9.13 -13.97 -30.42
C THR A 225 10.31 -14.67 -31.11
N VAL A 226 11.00 -14.01 -32.03
CA VAL A 226 12.15 -14.56 -32.77
C VAL A 226 13.47 -14.04 -32.22
N THR A 227 13.57 -12.74 -31.95
CA THR A 227 14.82 -12.10 -31.51
C THR A 227 14.93 -11.96 -29.99
N GLY A 228 13.81 -12.00 -29.26
CA GLY A 228 13.75 -11.70 -27.83
C GLY A 228 13.87 -10.22 -27.49
N GLU A 229 13.80 -9.33 -28.49
CA GLU A 229 13.85 -7.89 -28.29
C GLU A 229 12.56 -7.36 -27.61
N THR A 230 12.72 -6.35 -26.75
CA THR A 230 11.60 -5.63 -26.13
C THR A 230 11.45 -4.25 -26.78
N TYR A 231 10.26 -3.94 -27.29
CA TYR A 231 9.89 -2.63 -27.82
C TYR A 231 8.88 -1.96 -26.89
N VAL A 232 9.05 -0.66 -26.61
CA VAL A 232 8.11 0.15 -25.82
C VAL A 232 7.84 1.42 -26.59
N GLY A 233 6.57 1.76 -26.82
CA GLY A 233 6.22 2.92 -27.64
C GLY A 233 4.72 3.21 -27.71
N GLU A 234 4.39 4.40 -28.21
CA GLU A 234 3.00 4.85 -28.37
C GLU A 234 2.31 4.23 -29.58
N THR A 235 3.07 3.65 -30.50
CA THR A 235 2.56 3.04 -31.74
C THR A 235 2.90 1.56 -31.76
N ASP A 236 1.89 0.74 -32.02
CA ASP A 236 2.06 -0.71 -32.14
C ASP A 236 3.04 -1.06 -33.27
N PRO A 237 3.89 -2.10 -33.10
CA PRO A 237 4.69 -2.65 -34.19
C PRO A 237 3.81 -3.09 -35.38
N GLU A 238 4.23 -2.76 -36.61
CA GLU A 238 3.50 -3.18 -37.82
C GLU A 238 3.47 -4.71 -37.98
N ASP A 239 4.53 -5.40 -37.55
CA ASP A 239 4.64 -6.86 -37.60
C ASP A 239 3.98 -7.53 -36.38
N THR A 240 2.66 -7.63 -36.44
CA THR A 240 1.84 -8.29 -35.40
C THR A 240 2.05 -9.81 -35.30
N THR A 241 2.82 -10.44 -36.20
CA THR A 241 3.06 -11.89 -36.15
C THR A 241 4.24 -12.21 -35.24
N ASN A 242 5.31 -11.41 -35.31
CA ASN A 242 6.51 -11.62 -34.49
C ASN A 242 6.53 -10.78 -33.22
N TRP A 243 5.67 -9.76 -33.09
CA TRP A 243 5.58 -8.94 -31.88
C TRP A 243 4.31 -9.24 -31.10
N VAL A 244 4.49 -9.67 -29.86
CA VAL A 244 3.39 -9.94 -28.93
C VAL A 244 3.41 -8.88 -27.83
N GLN A 245 2.32 -8.15 -27.67
CA GLN A 245 2.18 -7.16 -26.60
C GLN A 245 2.13 -7.84 -25.23
N ASP A 246 2.76 -7.23 -24.24
CA ASP A 246 2.66 -7.62 -22.83
C ASP A 246 1.19 -7.72 -22.40
N GLU A 247 0.82 -8.81 -21.74
CA GLU A 247 -0.55 -9.05 -21.26
C GLU A 247 -0.86 -8.30 -19.97
N ASP A 248 0.15 -7.77 -19.29
CA ASP A 248 -0.02 -7.01 -18.06
C ASP A 248 -0.70 -5.66 -18.31
N VAL A 249 -1.40 -5.20 -17.27
CA VAL A 249 -1.98 -3.86 -17.20
C VAL A 249 -1.27 -3.01 -16.16
N LEU A 250 -1.33 -1.69 -16.35
CA LEU A 250 -0.82 -0.72 -15.41
C LEU A 250 -1.61 -0.70 -14.10
N ASP A 251 -0.89 -0.52 -13.00
CA ASP A 251 -1.42 -0.25 -11.67
C ASP A 251 -2.45 0.91 -11.74
N THR A 252 -3.61 0.77 -11.10
CA THR A 252 -4.67 1.79 -11.14
C THR A 252 -4.19 3.15 -10.63
N TRP A 253 -3.25 3.13 -9.69
CA TRP A 253 -2.61 4.32 -9.17
C TRP A 253 -1.68 5.01 -10.18
N PHE A 254 -1.22 4.32 -11.23
CA PHE A 254 -0.44 4.90 -12.33
C PHE A 254 -1.24 5.87 -13.16
N SER A 255 -2.48 5.53 -13.49
CA SER A 255 -3.39 6.46 -14.17
C SER A 255 -4.00 7.49 -13.23
N SER A 256 -4.36 7.10 -12.01
CA SER A 256 -4.97 8.00 -11.02
C SER A 256 -4.03 9.14 -10.60
N ALA A 257 -2.72 8.91 -10.63
CA ALA A 257 -1.72 9.93 -10.31
C ALA A 257 -1.60 11.04 -11.37
N LEU A 258 -2.09 10.81 -12.59
CA LEU A 258 -2.15 11.82 -13.66
C LEU A 258 -3.34 12.78 -13.51
N TRP A 259 -4.28 12.49 -12.59
CA TRP A 259 -5.54 13.20 -12.42
C TRP A 259 -5.46 14.75 -12.43
N PRO A 260 -4.51 15.41 -11.75
CA PRO A 260 -4.49 16.87 -11.64
C PRO A 260 -4.30 17.62 -12.95
N PHE A 261 -3.79 16.97 -14.00
CA PHE A 261 -3.49 17.59 -15.29
C PHE A 261 -4.09 16.82 -16.48
N ALA A 262 -4.20 15.49 -16.40
CA ALA A 262 -4.85 14.69 -17.46
C ALA A 262 -6.33 15.05 -17.63
N THR A 263 -7.04 15.39 -16.54
CA THR A 263 -8.45 15.83 -16.61
C THR A 263 -8.63 17.18 -17.29
N LEU A 264 -7.56 17.96 -17.40
CA LEU A 264 -7.55 19.26 -18.06
C LEU A 264 -7.12 19.13 -19.53
N GLY A 265 -6.85 17.92 -20.03
CA GLY A 265 -6.53 17.65 -21.43
C GLY A 265 -5.05 17.39 -21.73
N TRP A 266 -4.19 17.29 -20.71
CA TRP A 266 -2.84 16.75 -20.89
C TRP A 266 -2.91 15.32 -21.49
N PRO A 267 -2.06 14.96 -22.46
CA PRO A 267 -0.79 15.60 -22.84
C PRO A 267 -0.86 16.82 -23.75
N GLU A 268 -2.04 17.22 -24.21
CA GLU A 268 -2.20 18.38 -25.08
C GLU A 268 -2.11 19.71 -24.31
N GLU A 269 -1.67 20.78 -24.99
CA GLU A 269 -1.68 22.14 -24.46
C GLU A 269 -3.07 22.78 -24.61
N THR A 270 -3.94 22.54 -23.63
CA THR A 270 -5.30 23.07 -23.63
C THR A 270 -5.42 24.38 -22.83
N ALA A 271 -6.45 25.18 -23.14
CA ALA A 271 -6.77 26.38 -22.37
C ALA A 271 -7.16 26.08 -20.91
N ASP A 272 -7.75 24.91 -20.64
CA ASP A 272 -8.09 24.49 -19.28
C ASP A 272 -6.84 24.12 -18.48
N LEU A 273 -5.86 23.45 -19.11
CA LEU A 273 -4.58 23.16 -18.48
C LEU A 273 -3.85 24.45 -18.12
N GLU A 274 -3.77 25.41 -19.05
CA GLU A 274 -3.13 26.72 -18.79
C GLU A 274 -3.84 27.49 -17.67
N ARG A 275 -5.18 27.47 -17.63
CA ARG A 275 -5.98 28.26 -16.69
C ARG A 275 -6.04 27.68 -15.29
N TYR A 276 -6.17 26.35 -15.17
CA TYR A 276 -6.54 25.69 -13.92
C TYR A 276 -5.42 24.88 -13.27
N TYR A 277 -4.28 24.71 -13.95
CA TYR A 277 -3.12 24.00 -13.40
C TYR A 277 -1.98 24.98 -13.02
N PRO A 278 -1.33 24.81 -11.85
CA PRO A 278 -1.60 23.83 -10.81
C PRO A 278 -2.91 24.09 -10.04
N THR A 279 -3.54 23.03 -9.56
CA THR A 279 -4.82 23.15 -8.84
C THR A 279 -4.65 23.80 -7.46
N ASN A 280 -5.71 24.40 -6.88
CA ASN A 280 -5.59 25.09 -5.60
C ASN A 280 -5.55 24.14 -4.40
N THR A 281 -6.56 23.28 -4.24
CA THR A 281 -6.71 22.45 -3.05
C THR A 281 -7.17 21.04 -3.40
N MET A 282 -6.41 20.03 -2.99
CA MET A 282 -6.83 18.63 -3.00
C MET A 282 -7.47 18.27 -1.65
N VAL A 283 -8.63 17.62 -1.65
CA VAL A 283 -9.32 17.18 -0.43
C VAL A 283 -9.41 15.66 -0.43
N THR A 284 -8.83 15.00 0.57
CA THR A 284 -8.80 13.53 0.63
C THR A 284 -8.63 12.98 2.05
N GLY A 285 -8.89 11.67 2.23
CA GLY A 285 -8.55 10.94 3.44
C GLY A 285 -7.05 10.68 3.57
N TYR A 286 -6.57 10.50 4.82
CA TYR A 286 -5.16 10.21 5.07
C TYR A 286 -4.71 8.83 4.56
N ASP A 287 -5.64 7.91 4.30
CA ASP A 287 -5.38 6.53 3.92
C ASP A 287 -4.76 6.39 2.52
N ILE A 288 -4.91 7.42 1.67
CA ILE A 288 -4.35 7.46 0.31
C ILE A 288 -3.30 8.56 0.11
N ILE A 289 -2.68 9.06 1.18
CA ILE A 289 -1.52 9.97 1.07
C ILE A 289 -0.42 9.33 0.22
N PHE A 290 -0.07 8.07 0.50
CA PHE A 290 1.02 7.38 -0.20
C PHE A 290 0.61 6.88 -1.59
N PHE A 291 -0.62 6.38 -1.71
CA PHE A 291 -1.10 5.78 -2.95
C PHE A 291 -1.54 6.82 -3.99
N TRP A 292 -1.92 8.02 -3.56
CA TRP A 292 -2.45 9.03 -4.48
C TRP A 292 -1.74 10.37 -4.37
N VAL A 293 -1.72 11.02 -3.20
CA VAL A 293 -1.14 12.37 -3.03
C VAL A 293 0.35 12.39 -3.44
N ALA A 294 1.13 11.44 -2.92
CA ALA A 294 2.54 11.29 -3.26
C ALA A 294 2.77 10.93 -4.72
N ARG A 295 1.90 10.11 -5.31
CA ARG A 295 1.99 9.73 -6.72
C ARG A 295 1.69 10.86 -7.67
N MET A 296 0.65 11.64 -7.36
CA MET A 296 0.37 12.90 -8.05
C MET A 296 1.56 13.86 -7.94
N ALA A 297 2.19 13.96 -6.76
CA ALA A 297 3.33 14.86 -6.56
C ALA A 297 4.51 14.53 -7.48
N PHE A 298 4.96 13.27 -7.50
CA PHE A 298 6.13 12.92 -8.32
C PHE A 298 5.83 12.86 -9.82
N GLN A 299 4.63 12.44 -10.25
CA GLN A 299 4.29 12.45 -11.67
C GLN A 299 4.09 13.87 -12.20
N ALA A 300 3.42 14.75 -11.45
CA ALA A 300 3.27 16.16 -11.80
C ALA A 300 4.63 16.85 -11.92
N ARG A 301 5.53 16.63 -10.95
CA ARG A 301 6.90 17.15 -11.02
C ARG A 301 7.65 16.59 -12.22
N HIS A 302 7.51 15.30 -12.51
CA HIS A 302 8.16 14.68 -13.64
C HIS A 302 7.69 15.24 -15.00
N PHE A 303 6.38 15.27 -15.24
CA PHE A 303 5.79 15.62 -16.54
C PHE A 303 5.61 17.12 -16.75
N THR A 304 5.18 17.87 -15.73
CA THR A 304 4.80 19.28 -15.86
C THR A 304 5.78 20.24 -15.18
N LYS A 305 6.80 19.72 -14.48
CA LYS A 305 7.76 20.51 -13.69
C LYS A 305 7.12 21.40 -12.62
N ASN A 306 5.93 21.03 -12.14
CA ASN A 306 5.16 21.81 -11.17
C ASN A 306 4.56 20.90 -10.08
N ARG A 307 4.06 21.49 -8.99
CA ARG A 307 3.26 20.77 -7.99
C ARG A 307 1.86 20.48 -8.54
N PRO A 308 1.23 19.35 -8.18
CA PRO A 308 -0.12 19.03 -8.66
C PRO A 308 -1.20 19.94 -8.06
N PHE A 309 -1.01 20.37 -6.82
CA PHE A 309 -1.88 21.27 -6.06
C PHE A 309 -1.05 22.14 -5.12
N LYS A 310 -1.55 23.34 -4.79
CA LYS A 310 -0.94 24.21 -3.78
C LYS A 310 -1.16 23.68 -2.36
N ASP A 311 -2.39 23.33 -2.03
CA ASP A 311 -2.80 22.91 -0.69
C ASP A 311 -3.40 21.50 -0.73
N VAL A 312 -3.23 20.73 0.35
CA VAL A 312 -3.92 19.45 0.55
C VAL A 312 -4.61 19.43 1.92
N LEU A 313 -5.93 19.31 1.90
CA LEU A 313 -6.76 19.13 3.08
C LEU A 313 -6.97 17.64 3.32
N ILE A 314 -6.35 17.13 4.38
CA ILE A 314 -6.48 15.76 4.83
C ILE A 314 -7.60 15.67 5.87
N HIS A 315 -8.68 14.98 5.55
CA HIS A 315 -9.72 14.62 6.51
C HIS A 315 -9.49 13.21 7.08
N GLY A 316 -10.13 12.90 8.21
CA GLY A 316 -10.14 11.53 8.74
C GLY A 316 -11.15 10.64 8.03
N LEU A 317 -11.23 9.39 8.45
CA LEU A 317 -12.18 8.42 7.93
C LEU A 317 -13.46 8.42 8.76
N LEU A 318 -14.59 8.18 8.11
CA LEU A 318 -15.84 7.88 8.79
C LEU A 318 -15.79 6.44 9.33
N ARG A 319 -16.08 6.29 10.61
CA ARG A 319 -16.08 5.04 11.36
C ARG A 319 -17.50 4.72 11.81
N ASP A 320 -17.76 3.45 12.11
CA ASP A 320 -19.01 3.09 12.78
C ASP A 320 -19.10 3.67 14.21
N ALA A 321 -20.25 3.49 14.86
CA ALA A 321 -20.49 4.01 16.21
C ALA A 321 -19.47 3.47 17.26
N GLN A 322 -18.88 2.30 17.02
CA GLN A 322 -17.85 1.69 17.87
C GLN A 322 -16.43 2.16 17.51
N GLY A 323 -16.25 2.95 16.46
CA GLY A 323 -14.95 3.45 15.99
C GLY A 323 -14.20 2.51 15.04
N ARG A 324 -14.84 1.46 14.52
CA ARG A 324 -14.22 0.53 13.55
C ARG A 324 -14.29 1.11 12.14
N LYS A 325 -13.31 0.76 11.29
CA LYS A 325 -13.36 1.08 9.85
C LYS A 325 -14.65 0.51 9.29
N MET A 326 -15.37 1.29 8.49
CA MET A 326 -16.49 0.74 7.74
C MET A 326 -15.98 -0.21 6.66
N SER A 327 -16.55 -1.40 6.58
CA SER A 327 -16.25 -2.38 5.54
C SER A 327 -17.50 -3.19 5.19
N LYS A 328 -17.54 -3.70 3.96
CA LYS A 328 -18.60 -4.62 3.52
C LYS A 328 -18.60 -5.90 4.35
N SER A 329 -17.44 -6.42 4.73
CA SER A 329 -17.28 -7.65 5.51
C SER A 329 -17.87 -7.54 6.93
N LEU A 330 -17.76 -6.37 7.56
CA LEU A 330 -18.36 -6.12 8.88
C LEU A 330 -19.84 -5.76 8.80
N GLY A 331 -20.39 -5.55 7.60
CA GLY A 331 -21.77 -5.11 7.41
C GLY A 331 -22.09 -3.78 8.08
N ASN A 332 -21.08 -3.01 8.49
CA ASN A 332 -21.20 -1.76 9.24
C ASN A 332 -21.16 -0.52 8.34
N GLY A 333 -21.27 -0.72 7.03
CA GLY A 333 -21.38 0.36 6.05
C GLY A 333 -22.69 1.10 6.21
N ILE A 334 -22.61 2.43 6.19
CA ILE A 334 -23.78 3.30 6.25
C ILE A 334 -24.05 3.81 4.84
N ASP A 335 -25.25 3.55 4.35
CA ASP A 335 -25.70 4.06 3.06
C ASP A 335 -26.08 5.54 3.21
N PRO A 336 -25.33 6.48 2.60
CA PRO A 336 -25.62 7.90 2.72
C PRO A 336 -27.01 8.25 2.19
N MET A 337 -27.54 7.50 1.22
CA MET A 337 -28.88 7.78 0.67
C MET A 337 -29.97 7.51 1.69
N LYS A 338 -29.84 6.45 2.50
CA LYS A 338 -30.78 6.18 3.60
C LYS A 338 -30.75 7.27 4.66
N VAL A 339 -29.56 7.78 4.98
CA VAL A 339 -29.42 8.89 5.93
C VAL A 339 -30.06 10.16 5.38
N ILE A 340 -29.93 10.42 4.07
CA ILE A 340 -30.59 11.55 3.40
C ILE A 340 -32.11 11.41 3.42
N GLU A 341 -32.63 10.20 3.15
CA GLU A 341 -34.07 9.93 3.21
C GLU A 341 -34.64 10.14 4.61
N GLU A 342 -33.90 9.77 5.65
CA GLU A 342 -34.35 9.84 7.05
C GLU A 342 -34.19 11.24 7.66
N TYR A 343 -33.02 11.88 7.48
CA TYR A 343 -32.66 13.13 8.17
C TYR A 343 -32.55 14.35 7.24
N GLY A 344 -32.50 14.15 5.92
CA GLY A 344 -32.29 15.20 4.93
C GLY A 344 -30.81 15.46 4.61
N ILE A 345 -30.56 15.96 3.40
CA ILE A 345 -29.19 16.19 2.89
C ILE A 345 -28.43 17.25 3.69
N ASP A 346 -29.10 18.32 4.11
CA ASP A 346 -28.45 19.40 4.87
C ASP A 346 -28.03 18.92 6.26
N ALA A 347 -28.84 18.07 6.91
CA ALA A 347 -28.49 17.48 8.19
C ALA A 347 -27.24 16.60 8.06
N LEU A 348 -27.17 15.75 7.04
CA LEU A 348 -25.99 14.94 6.76
C LEU A 348 -24.75 15.81 6.47
N ARG A 349 -24.86 16.81 5.59
CA ARG A 349 -23.74 17.69 5.25
C ARG A 349 -23.24 18.46 6.47
N PHE A 350 -24.15 19.06 7.24
CA PHE A 350 -23.79 19.80 8.44
C PHE A 350 -23.16 18.90 9.50
N PHE A 351 -23.68 17.68 9.68
CA PHE A 351 -23.06 16.68 10.54
C PHE A 351 -21.61 16.41 10.11
N LEU A 352 -21.38 16.10 8.84
CA LEU A 352 -20.05 15.77 8.31
C LEU A 352 -19.05 16.92 8.37
N THR A 353 -19.48 18.18 8.24
CA THR A 353 -18.56 19.32 8.23
C THR A 353 -18.27 19.90 9.62
N THR A 354 -19.11 19.63 10.62
CA THR A 354 -18.98 20.25 11.95
C THR A 354 -18.55 19.31 13.07
N ASN A 355 -18.60 17.98 12.86
CA ASN A 355 -18.36 17.00 13.93
C ASN A 355 -16.95 16.39 13.95
N SER A 356 -16.02 16.88 13.12
CA SER A 356 -14.61 16.47 13.19
C SER A 356 -13.66 17.61 12.88
N THR A 357 -12.60 17.71 13.66
CA THR A 357 -11.41 18.46 13.26
C THR A 357 -10.77 17.80 12.04
N PRO A 358 -10.32 18.57 11.02
CA PRO A 358 -9.58 18.02 9.90
C PRO A 358 -8.45 17.08 10.36
N GLY A 359 -8.30 15.96 9.66
CA GLY A 359 -7.32 14.93 9.96
C GLY A 359 -7.67 13.96 11.09
N GLN A 360 -8.82 14.10 11.75
CA GLN A 360 -9.31 13.16 12.77
C GLN A 360 -10.47 12.32 12.25
N ASP A 361 -10.48 11.06 12.62
CA ASP A 361 -11.60 10.16 12.33
C ASP A 361 -12.87 10.63 13.02
N MET A 362 -14.00 10.41 12.36
CA MET A 362 -15.32 10.71 12.90
C MET A 362 -16.11 9.42 13.05
N ARG A 363 -16.85 9.28 14.15
CA ARG A 363 -17.82 8.20 14.31
C ARG A 363 -19.17 8.67 13.78
N TYR A 364 -19.83 7.83 13.02
CA TYR A 364 -21.24 8.03 12.70
C TYR A 364 -22.09 7.73 13.93
N ILE A 365 -22.87 8.73 14.36
CA ILE A 365 -23.73 8.69 15.54
C ILE A 365 -25.07 9.30 15.11
N PRO A 366 -26.14 8.51 14.92
CA PRO A 366 -27.45 8.99 14.44
C PRO A 366 -27.98 10.19 15.23
N GLU A 367 -27.80 10.19 16.54
CA GLU A 367 -28.25 11.27 17.44
C GLU A 367 -27.59 12.61 17.10
N LYS A 368 -26.37 12.60 16.56
CA LYS A 368 -25.69 13.81 16.09
C LYS A 368 -26.20 14.28 14.73
N VAL A 369 -26.65 13.37 13.87
CA VAL A 369 -27.30 13.72 12.60
C VAL A 369 -28.66 14.35 12.89
N GLU A 370 -29.43 13.77 13.82
CA GLU A 370 -30.69 14.34 14.29
C GLU A 370 -30.49 15.73 14.91
N ALA A 371 -29.46 15.91 15.75
CA ALA A 371 -29.12 17.21 16.31
C ALA A 371 -28.80 18.25 15.23
N ALA A 372 -28.08 17.87 14.16
CA ALA A 372 -27.83 18.73 13.01
C ALA A 372 -29.14 19.14 12.30
N GLY A 373 -30.04 18.18 12.07
CA GLY A 373 -31.36 18.44 11.50
C GLY A 373 -32.21 19.39 12.36
N ASN A 374 -32.22 19.18 13.68
CA ASN A 374 -32.90 20.05 14.64
C ASN A 374 -32.36 21.49 14.62
N PHE A 375 -31.04 21.66 14.48
CA PHE A 375 -30.42 22.97 14.33
C PHE A 375 -30.82 23.66 13.02
N ILE A 376 -30.80 22.94 11.90
CA ILE A 376 -31.26 23.47 10.61
C ILE A 376 -32.74 23.85 10.66
N ASN A 377 -33.59 23.04 11.30
CA ASN A 377 -34.99 23.38 11.52
C ASN A 377 -35.14 24.64 12.40
N LYS A 378 -34.23 24.87 13.35
CA LYS A 378 -34.22 26.12 14.13
C LYS A 378 -33.90 27.35 13.25
N ILE A 379 -32.93 27.24 12.34
CA ILE A 379 -32.63 28.28 11.35
C ILE A 379 -33.86 28.53 10.48
N TRP A 380 -34.48 27.48 9.94
CA TRP A 380 -35.70 27.60 9.15
C TRP A 380 -36.83 28.32 9.89
N ASN A 381 -37.08 27.95 11.16
CA ASN A 381 -38.12 28.60 11.96
C ASN A 381 -37.80 30.08 12.24
N ALA A 382 -36.53 30.43 12.45
CA ALA A 382 -36.12 31.83 12.59
C ALA A 382 -36.33 32.61 11.29
N SER A 383 -35.91 32.06 10.14
CA SER A 383 -36.14 32.67 8.82
C SER A 383 -37.63 32.80 8.51
N ARG A 384 -38.43 31.77 8.77
CA ARG A 384 -39.89 31.79 8.60
C ARG A 384 -40.54 32.87 9.45
N PHE A 385 -40.13 33.01 10.72
CA PHE A 385 -40.61 34.07 11.58
C PHE A 385 -40.31 35.45 10.99
N VAL A 386 -39.09 35.69 10.50
CA VAL A 386 -38.75 36.95 9.82
C VAL A 386 -39.62 37.16 8.59
N PHE A 387 -39.70 36.19 7.67
CA PHE A 387 -40.50 36.33 6.44
C PHE A 387 -41.99 36.58 6.70
N MET A 388 -42.56 35.99 7.75
CA MET A 388 -43.96 36.22 8.12
C MET A 388 -44.22 37.64 8.65
N ASN A 389 -43.19 38.34 9.13
CA ASN A 389 -43.29 39.68 9.69
C ASN A 389 -42.74 40.77 8.74
N LEU A 390 -42.14 40.39 7.61
CA LEU A 390 -41.69 41.34 6.60
C LEU A 390 -42.87 41.78 5.72
N PRO A 391 -42.96 43.08 5.36
CA PRO A 391 -43.88 43.53 4.33
C PRO A 391 -43.66 42.79 3.02
N GLU A 392 -44.74 42.44 2.33
CA GLU A 392 -44.67 41.79 1.03
C GLU A 392 -43.92 42.67 0.02
N GLY A 393 -42.93 42.08 -0.66
CA GLY A 393 -42.12 42.80 -1.65
C GLY A 393 -41.02 43.70 -1.09
N MET A 394 -40.80 43.72 0.24
CA MET A 394 -39.70 44.48 0.85
C MET A 394 -38.34 44.01 0.30
N LYS A 395 -37.51 44.98 -0.11
CA LYS A 395 -36.14 44.77 -0.55
C LYS A 395 -35.15 45.22 0.52
N VAL A 396 -33.91 44.78 0.39
CA VAL A 396 -32.80 45.20 1.27
C VAL A 396 -32.63 46.72 1.24
N GLU A 397 -32.86 47.36 0.09
CA GLU A 397 -32.79 48.81 -0.10
C GLU A 397 -33.81 49.60 0.73
N ASP A 398 -34.92 48.96 1.13
CA ASP A 398 -35.99 49.60 1.90
C ASP A 398 -35.68 49.66 3.41
N VAL A 399 -34.58 49.02 3.86
CA VAL A 399 -34.20 48.95 5.27
C VAL A 399 -33.68 50.31 5.75
N ASN A 400 -34.41 50.94 6.67
CA ASN A 400 -33.99 52.22 7.27
C ASN A 400 -33.07 52.02 8.48
N LEU A 401 -31.78 52.33 8.32
CA LEU A 401 -30.76 52.22 9.36
C LEU A 401 -30.62 53.46 10.26
N THR A 402 -31.47 54.49 10.11
CA THR A 402 -31.34 55.76 10.87
C THR A 402 -31.89 55.70 12.29
N ASN A 403 -32.86 54.81 12.57
CA ASN A 403 -33.55 54.70 13.86
C ASN A 403 -33.49 53.26 14.41
N LEU A 404 -32.27 52.78 14.62
CA LEU A 404 -32.02 51.43 15.15
C LEU A 404 -32.21 51.39 16.66
N SER A 405 -32.85 50.33 17.16
CA SER A 405 -32.86 50.03 18.60
C SER A 405 -31.49 49.52 19.06
N LEU A 406 -31.28 49.44 20.37
CA LEU A 406 -30.07 48.85 20.93
C LEU A 406 -29.87 47.38 20.48
N ALA A 407 -30.97 46.64 20.32
CA ALA A 407 -30.92 45.25 19.87
C ALA A 407 -30.50 45.17 18.40
N ASP A 408 -31.01 46.07 17.54
CA ASP A 408 -30.63 46.11 16.12
C ASP A 408 -29.15 46.49 15.97
N LEU A 409 -28.68 47.47 16.75
CA LEU A 409 -27.27 47.86 16.78
C LEU A 409 -26.38 46.69 17.22
N TRP A 410 -26.80 45.90 18.21
CA TRP A 410 -26.04 44.72 18.66
C TRP A 410 -26.00 43.58 17.64
N ILE A 411 -27.05 43.38 16.84
CA ILE A 411 -27.08 42.32 15.81
C ILE A 411 -26.22 42.69 14.60
N ILE A 412 -26.17 43.98 14.24
CA ILE A 412 -25.46 44.47 13.06
C ILE A 412 -23.95 44.59 13.29
N ASN A 413 -23.53 44.95 14.50
CA ASN A 413 -22.11 45.05 14.88
C ASN A 413 -21.56 43.69 15.33
#